data_AF-A0A5K1CPK2-F1
#
_entry.id   AF-A0A5K1CPK2-F1
#
_cell.length_a   1.000
_cell.length_b   1.000
_cell.length_c   1.000
_cell.angle_alpha   90.00
_cell.angle_beta   90.00
_cell.angle_gamma   90.00
#
_symmetry.space_group_name_H-M   'P 1'
#
loop_
_entity.id
_entity.type
_entity.pdbx_description
1 polymer ?
#
loop_
_entity_poly.entity_id
_entity_poly.type
_entity_poly.pdbx_seq_one_letter_code
_entity_poly.pdbx_strand_id
1 'polypeptide(L)'
;VTEVVDGVVIGCSMNHVIGDGGSFWHFVESWSELSAGAKTITRPPVTERPPIHKEVGRIRFTVSEKNMDRTLPPPFKVRIFRFTSKGVARVKAKANQQLKHPKCGEVSSLQAITALMWRSMMRAKNLPTELITLCIMNVGCRCRLEPPLPEEYFGNCVQPLMVHAKVGELLGYDLGWAGRALHRGIAAQMADAVRNRVKGWVKMPYMATAGR
;
A
#
# COMPACT_ATOMS: atom_id res chain seq x y z
N VAL A 1 4.33 8.89 24.95
CA VAL A 1 4.61 10.31 24.63
C VAL A 1 6.00 10.61 25.16
N THR A 2 6.81 11.31 24.37
CA THR A 2 8.18 11.69 24.74
C THR A 2 8.31 13.19 24.61
N GLU A 3 8.62 13.87 25.71
CA GLU A 3 8.93 15.30 25.71
C GLU A 3 10.36 15.52 25.25
N VAL A 4 10.56 16.55 24.43
CA VAL A 4 11.86 17.04 24.00
C VAL A 4 11.97 18.53 24.32
N VAL A 5 13.17 19.10 24.27
CA VAL A 5 13.46 20.48 24.75
C VAL A 5 12.47 21.52 24.23
N ASP A 6 12.00 21.36 23.00
CA ASP A 6 11.16 22.31 22.27
C ASP A 6 9.89 21.67 21.69
N GLY A 7 9.45 20.51 22.21
CA GLY A 7 8.27 19.86 21.66
C GLY A 7 7.91 18.51 22.27
N VAL A 8 7.02 17.80 21.57
CA VAL A 8 6.49 16.51 21.99
C VAL A 8 6.50 15.54 20.82
N VAL A 9 6.96 14.32 21.07
CA VAL A 9 6.92 13.20 20.13
C VAL A 9 5.88 12.19 20.59
N ILE A 10 4.94 11.85 19.69
CA ILE A 10 3.92 10.84 19.94
C ILE A 10 4.25 9.61 19.09
N GLY A 11 4.70 8.55 19.75
CA GLY A 11 4.87 7.23 19.15
C GLY A 11 3.59 6.42 19.28
N CYS A 12 3.12 5.85 18.17
CA CYS A 12 1.96 4.97 18.12
C CYS A 12 2.37 3.60 17.58
N SER A 13 1.79 2.53 18.12
CA SER A 13 1.92 1.17 17.61
C SER A 13 0.55 0.53 17.54
N MET A 14 0.27 -0.18 16.45
CA MET A 14 -1.00 -0.87 16.23
C MET A 14 -0.72 -2.27 15.68
N ASN A 15 -1.43 -3.27 16.21
CA ASN A 15 -1.40 -4.59 15.62
C ASN A 15 -2.08 -4.55 14.24
N HIS A 16 -1.35 -4.81 13.16
CA HIS A 16 -1.91 -4.72 11.80
C HIS A 16 -3.06 -5.72 11.54
N VAL A 17 -3.25 -6.73 12.39
CA VAL A 17 -4.41 -7.64 12.31
C VAL A 17 -5.73 -6.91 12.57
N ILE A 18 -5.73 -5.86 13.41
CA ILE A 18 -6.97 -5.16 13.78
C ILE A 18 -7.39 -4.09 12.77
N GLY A 19 -6.46 -3.56 11.98
CA GLY A 19 -6.75 -2.48 11.05
C GLY A 19 -5.61 -2.20 10.07
N ASP A 20 -5.97 -1.55 8.97
CA ASP A 20 -5.01 -1.04 8.00
C ASP A 20 -4.62 0.42 8.29
N GLY A 21 -3.76 1.00 7.44
CA GLY A 21 -3.35 2.40 7.58
C GLY A 21 -4.51 3.40 7.53
N GLY A 22 -5.61 3.09 6.83
CA GLY A 22 -6.81 3.93 6.83
C GLY A 22 -7.49 3.92 8.21
N SER A 23 -7.63 2.74 8.81
CA SER A 23 -8.18 2.59 10.16
C SER A 23 -7.30 3.26 11.22
N PHE A 24 -5.98 3.16 11.06
CA PHE A 24 -5.03 3.83 11.93
C PHE A 24 -5.19 5.36 11.90
N TRP A 25 -5.28 5.96 10.71
CA TRP A 25 -5.47 7.41 10.60
C TRP A 25 -6.85 7.85 11.08
N HIS A 26 -7.89 7.07 10.84
CA HIS A 26 -9.23 7.34 11.38
C HIS A 26 -9.22 7.35 12.92
N PHE A 27 -8.48 6.46 13.56
CA PHE A 27 -8.27 6.49 15.01
C PHE A 27 -7.53 7.76 15.46
N VAL A 28 -6.45 8.15 14.76
CA VAL A 28 -5.67 9.34 15.11
C VAL A 28 -6.50 10.62 14.95
N GLU A 29 -7.30 10.72 13.89
CA GLU A 29 -8.24 11.83 13.67
C GLU A 29 -9.28 11.89 14.80
N SER A 30 -9.92 10.77 15.11
CA SER A 30 -10.89 10.65 16.21
C SER A 30 -10.29 11.04 17.56
N TRP A 31 -9.06 10.58 17.85
CA TRP A 31 -8.34 10.93 19.07
C TRP A 31 -7.99 12.42 19.12
N SER A 32 -7.61 13.00 17.98
CA SER A 32 -7.34 14.44 17.85
C SER A 32 -8.59 15.27 18.13
N GLU A 33 -9.76 14.88 17.62
CA GLU A 33 -11.03 15.58 17.87
C GLU A 33 -11.36 15.62 19.37
N LEU A 34 -11.30 14.46 20.04
CA LEU A 34 -11.57 14.37 21.47
C LEU A 34 -10.54 15.15 22.29
N SER A 35 -9.27 15.08 21.90
CA SER A 35 -8.19 15.83 22.57
C SER A 35 -8.32 17.35 22.40
N ALA A 36 -8.94 17.80 21.30
CA ALA A 36 -9.27 19.21 21.06
C ALA A 36 -10.54 19.67 21.82
N GLY A 37 -11.16 18.80 22.60
CA GLY A 37 -12.34 19.12 23.43
C GLY A 37 -13.69 18.77 22.80
N ALA A 38 -13.72 18.04 21.68
CA ALA A 38 -14.97 17.53 21.13
C ALA A 38 -15.63 16.55 22.13
N LYS A 39 -16.96 16.62 22.27
CA LYS A 39 -17.72 15.69 23.13
C LYS A 39 -17.89 14.31 22.50
N THR A 40 -17.91 14.27 21.17
CA THR A 40 -18.09 13.06 20.36
C THR A 40 -17.26 13.19 19.09
N ILE A 41 -16.89 12.06 18.52
CA ILE A 41 -16.18 11.99 17.23
C ILE A 41 -17.15 12.21 16.07
N THR A 42 -16.70 12.92 15.04
CA THR A 42 -17.53 13.29 13.88
C THR A 42 -17.85 12.10 12.98
N ARG A 43 -16.93 11.12 12.91
CA ARG A 43 -17.04 9.94 12.06
C ARG A 43 -16.93 8.67 12.90
N PRO A 44 -18.04 8.14 13.44
CA PRO A 44 -17.98 6.90 14.20
C PRO A 44 -17.49 5.72 13.36
N PRO A 45 -16.62 4.83 13.89
CA PRO A 45 -16.13 3.68 13.15
C PRO A 45 -17.23 2.64 12.92
N VAL A 46 -17.29 2.12 11.70
CA VAL A 46 -18.13 0.97 11.32
C VAL A 46 -17.34 -0.30 11.61
N THR A 47 -17.84 -1.13 12.53
CA THR A 47 -17.13 -2.35 12.98
C THR A 47 -17.75 -3.64 12.46
N GLU A 48 -18.90 -3.56 11.77
CA GLU A 48 -19.51 -4.72 11.14
C GLU A 48 -18.57 -5.34 10.08
N ARG A 49 -18.42 -6.67 10.14
CA ARG A 49 -17.63 -7.38 9.14
C ARG A 49 -18.28 -7.27 7.75
N PRO A 50 -17.49 -6.98 6.70
CA PRO A 50 -17.94 -6.96 5.32
C PRO A 50 -18.67 -8.26 4.90
N PRO A 51 -19.66 -8.21 3.98
CA PRO A 51 -20.37 -9.40 3.50
C PRO A 51 -19.43 -10.51 3.01
N ILE A 52 -18.35 -10.16 2.33
CA ILE A 52 -17.35 -11.13 1.85
C ILE A 52 -16.74 -11.98 2.99
N HIS A 53 -16.60 -11.43 4.21
CA HIS A 53 -16.13 -12.20 5.36
C HIS A 53 -17.17 -13.20 5.86
N LYS A 54 -18.47 -12.90 5.67
CA LYS A 54 -19.57 -13.83 5.97
C LYS A 54 -19.63 -14.95 4.93
N GLU A 55 -19.44 -14.62 3.65
CA GLU A 55 -19.41 -15.58 2.53
C GLU A 55 -18.30 -16.64 2.68
N VAL A 56 -17.09 -16.23 3.06
CA VAL A 56 -15.92 -17.14 3.14
C VAL A 56 -15.85 -17.95 4.43
N GLY A 57 -16.64 -17.57 5.45
CA GLY A 57 -16.67 -18.25 6.74
C GLY A 57 -15.37 -18.17 7.54
N ARG A 58 -15.27 -18.99 8.59
CA ARG A 58 -14.07 -19.09 9.43
C ARG A 58 -13.03 -19.97 8.74
N ILE A 59 -11.89 -19.39 8.41
CA ILE A 59 -10.74 -20.13 7.89
C ILE A 59 -9.94 -20.64 9.08
N ARG A 60 -9.79 -21.97 9.20
CA ARG A 60 -8.89 -22.56 10.19
C ARG A 60 -7.48 -22.53 9.61
N PHE A 61 -6.65 -21.67 10.15
CA PHE A 61 -5.24 -21.59 9.81
C PHE A 61 -4.41 -21.91 11.03
N THR A 62 -3.63 -22.99 10.97
CA THR A 62 -2.70 -23.34 12.04
C THR A 62 -1.45 -22.50 11.88
N VAL A 63 -1.30 -21.50 12.75
CA VAL A 63 -0.04 -20.78 12.91
C VAL A 63 0.95 -21.74 13.56
N SER A 64 1.87 -22.30 12.78
CA SER A 64 3.01 -23.04 13.32
C SER A 64 4.22 -22.12 13.43
N GLU A 65 5.11 -22.36 14.39
CA GLU A 65 6.38 -21.62 14.49
C GLU A 65 7.22 -21.71 13.21
N LYS A 66 7.09 -22.82 12.46
CA LYS A 66 7.74 -23.02 11.17
C LYS A 66 7.28 -22.03 10.09
N ASN A 67 6.05 -21.50 10.23
CA ASN A 67 5.46 -20.55 9.29
C ASN A 67 5.62 -19.09 9.74
N MET A 68 6.12 -18.86 10.96
CA MET A 68 6.39 -17.51 11.47
C MET A 68 7.84 -17.14 11.16
N ASP A 69 8.02 -16.13 10.32
CA ASP A 69 9.32 -15.52 10.17
C ASP A 69 9.65 -14.68 11.41
N ARG A 70 10.41 -15.27 12.33
CA ARG A 70 10.97 -14.59 13.51
C ARG A 70 12.37 -14.05 13.25
N THR A 71 12.87 -14.13 12.01
CA THR A 71 14.18 -13.58 11.71
C THR A 71 14.11 -12.07 11.82
N LEU A 72 14.96 -11.51 12.67
CA LEU A 72 15.15 -10.07 12.68
C LEU A 72 15.82 -9.71 11.37
N PRO A 73 15.29 -8.75 10.61
CA PRO A 73 15.99 -8.26 9.45
C PRO A 73 17.38 -7.77 9.85
N PRO A 74 18.40 -7.92 8.98
CA PRO A 74 19.70 -7.33 9.25
C PRO A 74 19.56 -5.82 9.46
N PRO A 75 20.44 -5.17 10.23
CA PRO A 75 20.38 -3.74 10.46
C PRO A 75 20.38 -2.97 9.13
N PHE A 76 19.26 -2.34 8.80
CA PHE A 76 19.15 -1.52 7.60
C PHE A 76 19.50 -0.07 7.93
N LYS A 77 20.24 0.57 7.01
CA LYS A 77 20.41 2.03 7.04
C LYS A 77 19.17 2.67 6.43
N VAL A 78 18.42 3.42 7.23
CA VAL A 78 17.26 4.18 6.77
C VAL A 78 17.71 5.57 6.32
N ARG A 79 17.20 6.03 5.17
CA ARG A 79 17.41 7.39 4.67
C ARG A 79 16.09 7.99 4.22
N ILE A 80 15.80 9.20 4.69
CA ILE A 80 14.63 9.98 4.28
C ILE A 80 14.98 10.81 3.04
N PHE A 81 14.19 10.67 1.99
CA PHE A 81 14.29 11.48 0.78
C PHE A 81 13.10 12.45 0.72
N ARG A 82 13.39 13.76 0.78
CA ARG A 82 12.36 14.79 0.71
C ARG A 82 12.05 15.16 -0.73
N PHE A 83 10.78 15.02 -1.12
CA PHE A 83 10.25 15.56 -2.36
C PHE A 83 9.39 16.79 -2.04
N THR A 84 9.74 17.96 -2.59
CA THR A 84 8.91 19.16 -2.47
C THR A 84 7.67 19.04 -3.34
N SER A 85 6.61 19.80 -3.05
CA SER A 85 5.39 19.82 -3.88
C SER A 85 5.70 20.13 -5.36
N LYS A 86 6.59 21.10 -5.62
CA LYS A 86 7.10 21.40 -6.97
C LYS A 86 7.86 20.21 -7.58
N GLY A 87 8.65 19.50 -6.78
CA GLY A 87 9.37 18.29 -7.20
C GLY A 87 8.42 17.16 -7.58
N VAL A 88 7.41 16.87 -6.75
CA VAL A 88 6.38 15.87 -7.02
C VAL A 88 5.62 16.22 -8.30
N ALA A 89 5.16 17.47 -8.45
CA ALA A 89 4.46 17.93 -9.65
C ALA A 89 5.32 17.75 -10.91
N ARG A 90 6.62 18.09 -10.84
CA ARG A 90 7.55 17.88 -11.96
C ARG A 90 7.72 16.41 -12.33
N VAL A 91 7.85 15.52 -11.35
CA VAL A 91 7.97 14.07 -11.59
C VAL A 91 6.67 13.51 -12.20
N LYS A 92 5.50 13.90 -11.67
CA LYS A 92 4.19 13.54 -12.23
C LYS A 92 4.06 14.03 -13.68
N ALA A 93 4.37 15.31 -13.94
CA ALA A 93 4.28 15.89 -15.28
C ALA A 93 5.18 15.14 -16.27
N LYS A 94 6.44 14.87 -15.90
CA LYS A 94 7.37 14.12 -16.73
C LYS A 94 6.86 12.71 -17.04
N ALA A 95 6.36 11.99 -16.04
CA ALA A 95 5.81 10.66 -16.24
C ALA A 95 4.64 10.67 -17.24
N ASN A 96 3.73 11.64 -17.11
CA ASN A 96 2.57 11.76 -18.00
C ASN A 96 2.92 12.25 -19.41
N GLN A 97 3.88 13.16 -19.57
CA GLN A 97 4.39 13.58 -20.89
C GLN A 97 5.00 12.42 -21.69
N GLN A 98 5.54 11.42 -20.99
CA GLN A 98 6.12 10.22 -21.60
C GLN A 98 5.07 9.17 -21.98
N LEU A 99 3.80 9.36 -21.60
CA LEU A 99 2.70 8.50 -22.04
C LEU A 99 2.36 8.85 -23.50
N LYS A 100 2.88 8.05 -24.42
CA LYS A 100 2.76 8.27 -25.88
C LYS A 100 1.34 8.24 -26.45
N HIS A 101 0.32 7.95 -25.64
CA HIS A 101 -1.06 7.80 -26.14
C HIS A 101 -2.11 8.10 -25.06
N PRO A 102 -3.19 8.87 -25.37
CA PRO A 102 -4.25 9.23 -24.41
C PRO A 102 -4.93 8.02 -23.71
N LYS A 103 -5.12 6.92 -24.45
CA LYS A 103 -5.62 5.63 -23.90
C LYS A 103 -4.72 4.99 -22.82
N CYS A 104 -3.59 5.59 -22.46
CA CYS A 104 -2.71 5.08 -21.41
C CYS A 104 -3.18 5.40 -19.98
N GLY A 105 -4.20 6.24 -19.83
CA GLY A 105 -4.63 6.76 -18.53
C GLY A 105 -3.68 7.83 -18.00
N GLU A 106 -3.93 8.29 -16.78
CA GLU A 106 -3.07 9.27 -16.09
C GLU A 106 -2.30 8.62 -14.93
N VAL A 107 -1.00 8.84 -14.89
CA VAL A 107 -0.14 8.44 -13.77
C VAL A 107 -0.29 9.44 -12.64
N SER A 108 -0.68 8.96 -11.45
CA SER A 108 -0.82 9.79 -10.25
C SER A 108 0.54 10.20 -9.67
N SER A 109 0.56 11.19 -8.77
CA SER A 109 1.79 11.59 -8.06
C SER A 109 2.45 10.43 -7.31
N LEU A 110 1.64 9.60 -6.62
CA LEU A 110 2.14 8.42 -5.91
C LEU A 110 2.78 7.43 -6.89
N GLN A 111 2.09 7.11 -8.00
CA GLN A 111 2.61 6.20 -9.02
C GLN A 111 3.90 6.73 -9.65
N ALA A 112 3.99 8.04 -9.93
CA ALA A 112 5.17 8.65 -10.53
C ALA A 112 6.38 8.62 -9.60
N ILE A 113 6.19 8.92 -8.30
CA ILE A 113 7.26 8.85 -7.30
C ILE A 113 7.69 7.40 -7.04
N THR A 114 6.74 6.47 -6.91
CA THR A 114 7.03 5.05 -6.76
C THR A 114 7.80 4.50 -7.96
N ALA A 115 7.40 4.85 -9.18
CA ALA A 115 8.13 4.47 -10.40
C ALA A 115 9.55 5.04 -10.42
N LEU A 116 9.73 6.31 -10.03
CA LEU A 116 11.05 6.92 -9.91
C LEU A 116 11.92 6.19 -8.88
N MET A 117 11.38 5.90 -7.70
CA MET A 117 12.08 5.15 -6.66
C MET A 117 12.44 3.74 -7.11
N TRP A 118 11.50 2.99 -7.71
CA TRP A 118 11.73 1.63 -8.19
C TRP A 118 12.88 1.59 -9.20
N ARG A 119 12.84 2.48 -10.20
CA ARG A 119 13.92 2.64 -11.17
C ARG A 119 15.25 3.01 -10.51
N SER A 120 15.23 3.92 -9.54
CA SER A 120 16.44 4.39 -8.86
C SER A 120 17.07 3.29 -8.01
N MET A 121 16.26 2.48 -7.32
CA MET A 121 16.72 1.31 -6.57
C MET A 121 17.34 0.26 -7.51
N MET A 122 16.73 0.00 -8.66
CA MET A 122 17.29 -0.97 -9.61
C MET A 122 18.60 -0.48 -10.23
N ARG A 123 18.74 0.81 -10.52
CA ARG A 123 20.04 1.40 -10.92
C ARG A 123 21.09 1.24 -9.84
N ALA A 124 20.75 1.57 -8.59
CA ALA A 124 21.68 1.51 -7.47
C ALA A 124 22.12 0.07 -7.15
N LYS A 125 21.25 -0.93 -7.35
CA LYS A 125 21.59 -2.34 -7.15
C LYS A 125 22.42 -2.95 -8.28
N ASN A 126 22.49 -2.29 -9.45
CA ASN A 126 23.24 -2.73 -10.63
C ASN A 126 23.05 -4.23 -10.95
N LEU A 127 21.79 -4.68 -10.97
CA LEU A 127 21.44 -6.09 -11.17
C LEU A 127 21.47 -6.48 -12.66
N PRO A 128 21.67 -7.77 -12.98
CA PRO A 128 21.55 -8.26 -14.35
C PRO A 128 20.20 -7.91 -14.98
N THR A 129 20.21 -7.54 -16.26
CA THR A 129 19.05 -7.06 -17.00
C THR A 129 17.92 -8.09 -17.10
N GLU A 130 18.25 -9.38 -17.08
CA GLU A 130 17.29 -10.48 -17.18
C GLU A 130 16.54 -10.78 -15.87
N LEU A 131 17.01 -10.26 -14.74
CA LEU A 131 16.32 -10.49 -13.46
C LEU A 131 14.96 -9.78 -13.45
N ILE A 132 13.97 -10.48 -12.88
CA ILE A 132 12.65 -9.90 -12.61
C ILE A 132 12.73 -9.16 -11.28
N THR A 133 12.32 -7.90 -11.29
CA THR A 133 12.13 -7.07 -10.10
C THR A 133 10.63 -6.90 -9.82
N LEU A 134 10.31 -6.71 -8.55
CA LEU A 134 8.96 -6.58 -8.04
C LEU A 134 8.81 -5.24 -7.30
N CYS A 135 7.78 -4.48 -7.67
CA CYS A 135 7.29 -3.34 -6.89
C CYS A 135 5.98 -3.72 -6.20
N ILE A 136 5.94 -3.62 -4.87
CA ILE A 136 4.75 -3.89 -4.06
C ILE A 136 4.11 -2.57 -3.65
N MET A 137 2.81 -2.41 -3.91
CA MET A 137 1.99 -1.30 -3.43
C MET A 137 0.76 -1.83 -2.71
N ASN A 138 0.37 -1.22 -1.59
CA ASN A 138 -0.91 -1.56 -0.95
C ASN A 138 -2.03 -0.72 -1.56
N VAL A 139 -3.10 -1.37 -2.00
CA VAL A 139 -4.28 -0.73 -2.60
C VAL A 139 -5.43 -0.80 -1.60
N GLY A 140 -5.97 0.35 -1.21
CA GLY A 140 -7.19 0.42 -0.39
C GLY A 140 -8.41 -0.02 -1.20
N CYS A 141 -9.19 -0.94 -0.66
CA CYS A 141 -10.27 -1.64 -1.35
C CYS A 141 -11.69 -1.16 -0.97
N ARG A 142 -11.84 -0.29 0.04
CA ARG A 142 -13.16 0.16 0.55
C ARG A 142 -14.09 0.63 -0.57
N CYS A 143 -13.63 1.60 -1.37
CA CYS A 143 -14.37 2.16 -2.50
C CYS A 143 -14.34 1.30 -3.79
N ARG A 144 -13.66 0.15 -3.77
CA ARG A 144 -13.48 -0.72 -4.95
C ARG A 144 -14.36 -1.96 -4.90
N LEU A 145 -14.99 -2.23 -3.76
CA LEU A 145 -15.94 -3.31 -3.60
C LEU A 145 -17.30 -2.91 -4.17
N GLU A 146 -18.12 -3.91 -4.48
CA GLU A 146 -19.51 -3.74 -4.92
C GLU A 146 -20.42 -4.58 -4.01
N PRO A 147 -21.26 -3.96 -3.17
CA PRO A 147 -21.29 -2.52 -2.87
C PRO A 147 -20.00 -2.04 -2.16
N PRO A 148 -19.65 -0.74 -2.25
CA PRO A 148 -18.50 -0.19 -1.55
C PRO A 148 -18.68 -0.29 -0.03
N LEU A 149 -17.58 -0.44 0.70
CA LEU A 149 -17.60 -0.33 2.15
C LEU A 149 -17.61 1.15 2.57
N PRO A 150 -18.22 1.48 3.71
CA PRO A 150 -18.09 2.80 4.31
C PRO A 150 -16.62 3.19 4.48
N GLU A 151 -16.31 4.47 4.31
CA GLU A 151 -14.95 4.96 4.52
C GLU A 151 -14.53 4.77 5.98
N GLU A 152 -15.51 4.86 6.89
CA GLU A 152 -15.44 4.66 8.33
C GLU A 152 -15.26 3.18 8.72
N TYR A 153 -15.24 2.24 7.76
CA TYR A 153 -15.00 0.83 8.07
C TYR A 153 -13.65 0.66 8.78
N PHE A 154 -13.72 0.22 10.03
CA PHE A 154 -12.56 -0.02 10.88
C PHE A 154 -12.13 -1.48 10.78
N GLY A 155 -11.02 -1.72 10.09
CA GLY A 155 -10.53 -3.05 9.79
C GLY A 155 -9.61 -3.06 8.58
N ASN A 156 -9.11 -4.24 8.23
CA ASN A 156 -8.29 -4.39 7.03
C ASN A 156 -9.16 -4.43 5.78
N CYS A 157 -8.97 -3.48 4.89
CA CYS A 157 -9.52 -3.49 3.54
C CYS A 157 -8.45 -3.03 2.54
N VAL A 158 -7.33 -3.75 2.51
CA VAL A 158 -6.21 -3.50 1.59
C VAL A 158 -5.79 -4.77 0.90
N GLN A 159 -5.24 -4.64 -0.31
CA GLN A 159 -4.58 -5.75 -0.99
C GLN A 159 -3.22 -5.34 -1.55
N PRO A 160 -2.19 -6.21 -1.45
CA PRO A 160 -0.88 -5.91 -2.02
C PRO A 160 -0.91 -6.13 -3.54
N LEU A 161 -0.82 -5.06 -4.31
CA LEU A 161 -0.54 -5.08 -5.73
C LEU A 161 0.94 -5.39 -5.95
N MET A 162 1.22 -6.41 -6.76
CA MET A 162 2.56 -6.83 -7.14
C MET A 162 2.77 -6.55 -8.63
N VAL A 163 3.65 -5.58 -8.95
CA VAL A 163 3.99 -5.25 -10.34
C VAL A 163 5.39 -5.75 -10.65
N HIS A 164 5.48 -6.63 -11.64
CA HIS A 164 6.73 -7.26 -12.08
C HIS A 164 7.25 -6.59 -13.35
N ALA A 165 8.57 -6.48 -13.48
CA ALA A 165 9.24 -6.08 -14.71
C ALA A 165 10.64 -6.67 -14.75
N LYS A 166 11.21 -6.90 -15.94
CA LYS A 166 12.65 -7.15 -16.03
C LYS A 166 13.43 -5.89 -15.65
N VAL A 167 14.59 -6.05 -15.01
CA VAL A 167 15.48 -4.92 -14.68
C VAL A 167 15.86 -4.16 -15.95
N GLY A 168 16.18 -4.88 -17.04
CA GLY A 168 16.52 -4.28 -18.33
C GLY A 168 15.40 -3.43 -18.92
N GLU A 169 14.15 -3.90 -18.87
CA GLU A 169 12.98 -3.13 -19.33
C GLU A 169 12.76 -1.90 -18.46
N LEU A 170 12.77 -2.08 -17.14
CA LEU A 170 12.54 -1.00 -16.18
C LEU A 170 13.59 0.11 -16.32
N LEU A 171 14.84 -0.23 -16.62
CA LEU A 171 15.92 0.75 -16.78
C LEU A 171 16.01 1.31 -18.21
N GLY A 172 15.69 0.49 -19.22
CA GLY A 172 15.76 0.85 -20.64
C GLY A 172 14.58 1.69 -21.14
N TYR A 173 13.37 1.50 -20.61
CA TYR A 173 12.23 2.36 -20.92
C TYR A 173 12.26 3.66 -20.09
N ASP A 174 11.24 4.51 -20.23
CA ASP A 174 11.13 5.79 -19.54
C ASP A 174 10.29 5.74 -18.24
N LEU A 175 10.21 6.87 -17.53
CA LEU A 175 9.48 6.96 -16.27
C LEU A 175 7.97 6.77 -16.49
N GLY A 176 7.44 7.26 -17.61
CA GLY A 176 6.05 7.08 -18.00
C GLY A 176 5.68 5.61 -18.16
N TRP A 177 6.54 4.80 -18.78
CA TRP A 177 6.34 3.36 -18.90
C TRP A 177 6.21 2.67 -17.53
N ALA A 178 7.14 2.97 -16.62
CA ALA A 178 7.12 2.39 -15.26
C ALA A 178 5.88 2.86 -14.47
N GLY A 179 5.56 4.16 -14.54
CA GLY A 179 4.35 4.71 -13.93
C GLY A 179 3.08 4.09 -14.49
N ARG A 180 3.05 3.80 -15.80
CA ARG A 180 1.92 3.14 -16.47
C ARG A 180 1.75 1.68 -16.04
N ALA A 181 2.84 0.95 -15.82
CA ALA A 181 2.76 -0.40 -15.30
C ALA A 181 2.07 -0.42 -13.93
N LEU A 182 2.42 0.53 -13.05
CA LEU A 182 1.75 0.72 -11.76
C LEU A 182 0.29 1.14 -11.92
N HIS A 183 0.00 2.09 -12.83
CA HIS A 183 -1.36 2.55 -13.11
C HIS A 183 -2.26 1.40 -13.56
N ARG A 184 -1.82 0.58 -14.52
CA ARG A 184 -2.57 -0.58 -15.00
C ARG A 184 -2.85 -1.59 -13.89
N GLY A 185 -1.85 -1.89 -13.06
CA GLY A 185 -2.02 -2.78 -11.92
C GLY A 185 -3.08 -2.29 -10.95
N ILE A 186 -3.09 -0.98 -10.63
CA ILE A 186 -4.06 -0.35 -9.73
C ILE A 186 -5.46 -0.29 -10.38
N ALA A 187 -5.56 0.06 -11.66
CA ALA A 187 -6.82 0.12 -12.38
C ALA A 187 -7.52 -1.25 -12.48
N ALA A 188 -6.74 -2.34 -12.51
CA ALA A 188 -7.26 -3.70 -12.52
C ALA A 188 -7.81 -4.18 -11.16
N GLN A 189 -7.55 -3.47 -10.05
CA GLN A 189 -8.05 -3.85 -8.73
C GLN A 189 -9.49 -3.37 -8.52
N MET A 190 -10.45 -3.97 -9.23
CA MET A 190 -11.90 -3.72 -9.08
C MET A 190 -12.56 -4.80 -8.21
N ALA A 191 -13.87 -4.69 -7.97
CA ALA A 191 -14.62 -5.54 -7.03
C ALA A 191 -14.36 -7.04 -7.23
N ASP A 192 -14.45 -7.53 -8.47
CA ASP A 192 -14.22 -8.94 -8.78
C ASP A 192 -12.78 -9.38 -8.52
N ALA A 193 -11.79 -8.55 -8.86
CA ALA A 193 -10.38 -8.86 -8.59
C ALA A 193 -10.13 -8.96 -7.08
N VAL A 194 -10.69 -8.01 -6.30
CA VAL A 194 -10.59 -7.99 -4.84
C VAL A 194 -11.26 -9.24 -4.25
N ARG A 195 -12.49 -9.56 -4.68
CA ARG A 195 -13.25 -10.73 -4.21
C ARG A 195 -12.56 -12.04 -4.59
N ASN A 196 -12.11 -12.17 -5.83
CA ASN A 196 -11.44 -13.37 -6.34
C ASN A 196 -10.13 -13.64 -5.61
N ARG A 197 -9.38 -12.60 -5.26
CA ARG A 197 -8.17 -12.75 -4.45
C ARG A 197 -8.47 -13.31 -3.06
N VAL A 198 -9.49 -12.78 -2.38
CA VAL A 198 -9.89 -13.29 -1.06
C VAL A 198 -10.34 -14.75 -1.17
N LYS A 199 -11.18 -15.08 -2.16
CA LYS A 199 -11.62 -16.47 -2.43
C LYS A 199 -10.44 -17.38 -2.74
N GLY A 200 -9.45 -16.91 -3.50
CA GLY A 200 -8.23 -17.66 -3.80
C GLY A 200 -7.38 -17.92 -2.56
N TRP A 201 -7.19 -16.90 -1.72
CA TRP A 201 -6.47 -17.04 -0.46
C TRP A 201 -7.19 -17.98 0.52
N VAL A 202 -8.51 -17.96 0.59
CA VAL A 202 -9.31 -18.89 1.42
C VAL A 202 -9.08 -20.35 1.05
N LYS A 203 -8.95 -20.65 -0.25
CA LYS A 203 -8.68 -22.02 -0.74
C LYS A 203 -7.30 -22.54 -0.36
N MET A 204 -6.32 -21.64 -0.26
CA MET A 204 -4.94 -21.97 0.07
C MET A 204 -4.35 -20.86 0.97
N PRO A 205 -4.72 -20.85 2.26
CA PRO A 205 -4.32 -19.77 3.16
C PRO A 205 -2.82 -19.86 3.43
N TYR A 206 -2.15 -18.73 3.33
CA TYR A 206 -0.73 -18.59 3.62
C TYR A 206 -0.48 -17.35 4.46
N MET A 207 0.56 -17.38 5.29
CA MET A 207 1.12 -16.18 5.90
C MET A 207 2.18 -15.63 4.96
N ALA A 208 2.06 -14.34 4.62
CA ALA A 208 3.11 -13.64 3.90
C ALA A 208 4.34 -13.57 4.81
N THR A 209 5.46 -14.11 4.35
CA THR A 209 6.77 -13.88 4.97
C THR A 209 7.36 -12.59 4.41
N ALA A 210 8.12 -11.86 5.23
CA ALA A 210 8.88 -10.74 4.72
C ALA A 210 9.84 -11.28 3.65
N GLY A 211 9.80 -10.71 2.44
CA GLY A 211 10.69 -11.12 1.36
C GLY A 211 12.14 -11.00 1.80
N ARG A 212 12.91 -12.07 1.62
CA ARG A 212 14.38 -12.07 1.75
C ARG A 212 15.01 -11.38 0.55
#